data_AF-A0A9W9RDE9-F1
#
_entry.id   AF-A0A9W9RDE9-F1
#
_cell.length_a   1.000
_cell.length_b   1.000
_cell.length_c   1.000
_cell.angle_alpha   90.00
_cell.angle_beta   90.00
_cell.angle_gamma   90.00
#
_symmetry.space_group_name_H-M   'P 1'
#
loop_
_entity.id
_entity.type
_entity.pdbx_description
1 polymer ?
#
loop_
_entity_poly.entity_id
_entity_poly.type
_entity_poly.pdbx_seq_one_letter_code
_entity_poly.pdbx_strand_id
1 'polypeptide(L)'
;MSEVTDHLYISGYEFASNLSELQRHRITHILNMSYEYDNAFPDEFTYMHIPAKDTLTERLGPWFHDIAAFVAEAKKSNGTTLVHCQLGISRSSTALLASLIINEELRLSSAFKLLKGATPDVEPNPTFLRELRALEREIHGECSLEKLTVLDQCKTPAPLDWKESIAIILASAAAADTP
;
A
#
# COMPACT_ATOMS: atom_id res chain seq x y z
N MET A 1 -11.02 -2.86 -13.47
CA MET A 1 -10.10 -3.66 -12.64
C MET A 1 -8.83 -3.93 -13.43
N SER A 2 -7.66 -3.87 -12.82
CA SER A 2 -6.36 -4.07 -13.48
C SER A 2 -5.56 -5.17 -12.79
N GLU A 3 -4.89 -6.01 -13.58
CA GLU A 3 -3.92 -6.99 -13.11
C GLU A 3 -2.57 -6.31 -12.88
N VAL A 4 -1.98 -6.50 -11.70
CA VAL A 4 -0.66 -5.95 -11.34
C VAL A 4 0.41 -7.03 -11.38
N THR A 5 0.06 -8.22 -10.87
CA THR A 5 0.83 -9.46 -10.98
C THR A 5 -0.14 -10.61 -11.23
N ASP A 6 0.37 -11.81 -11.48
CA ASP A 6 -0.42 -13.02 -11.71
C ASP A 6 -1.39 -13.39 -10.55
N HIS A 7 -1.15 -12.86 -9.34
CA HIS A 7 -1.95 -13.11 -8.14
C HIS A 7 -2.49 -11.82 -7.47
N LEU A 8 -2.28 -10.64 -8.07
CA LEU A 8 -2.74 -9.35 -7.52
C LEU A 8 -3.48 -8.50 -8.54
N TYR A 9 -4.67 -8.05 -8.13
CA TYR A 9 -5.50 -7.11 -8.86
C TYR A 9 -5.79 -5.85 -8.03
N ILE A 10 -6.03 -4.74 -8.72
CA ILE A 10 -6.51 -3.48 -8.14
C ILE A 10 -7.79 -3.00 -8.82
N SER A 11 -8.71 -2.43 -8.04
CA SER A 11 -9.93 -1.82 -8.59
C SER A 11 -10.55 -0.73 -7.71
N GLY A 12 -11.55 -0.05 -8.28
CA GLY A 12 -12.57 0.68 -7.52
C GLY A 12 -13.77 -0.20 -7.17
N TYR A 13 -14.66 0.32 -6.34
CA TYR A 13 -15.78 -0.42 -5.74
C TYR A 13 -16.71 -1.03 -6.79
N GLU A 14 -16.97 -0.33 -7.90
CA GLU A 14 -17.82 -0.80 -8.99
C GLU A 14 -17.47 -2.24 -9.42
N PHE A 15 -16.17 -2.53 -9.60
CA PHE A 15 -15.71 -3.87 -9.97
C PHE A 15 -15.72 -4.85 -8.79
N ALA A 16 -15.38 -4.37 -7.59
CA ALA A 16 -15.40 -5.20 -6.38
C ALA A 16 -16.83 -5.64 -5.99
N SER A 17 -17.85 -4.90 -6.43
CA SER A 17 -19.26 -5.23 -6.26
C SER A 17 -19.84 -6.10 -7.40
N ASN A 18 -19.01 -6.61 -8.32
CA ASN A 18 -19.46 -7.40 -9.46
C ASN A 18 -18.99 -8.86 -9.35
N LEU A 19 -19.87 -9.75 -8.89
CA LEU A 19 -19.57 -11.17 -8.66
C LEU A 19 -19.03 -11.87 -9.91
N SER A 20 -19.62 -11.60 -11.08
CA SER A 20 -19.19 -12.22 -12.34
C SER A 20 -17.78 -11.82 -12.73
N GLU A 21 -17.41 -10.56 -12.52
CA GLU A 21 -16.04 -10.08 -12.76
C GLU A 21 -15.03 -10.75 -11.81
N LEU A 22 -15.37 -10.85 -10.52
CA LEU A 22 -14.53 -11.50 -9.51
C LEU A 22 -14.30 -12.98 -9.85
N GLN A 23 -15.36 -13.71 -10.19
CA GLN A 23 -15.27 -15.13 -10.57
C GLN A 23 -14.47 -15.34 -11.86
N ARG A 24 -14.68 -14.48 -12.86
CA ARG A 24 -13.97 -14.54 -14.15
C ARG A 24 -12.46 -14.36 -13.99
N HIS A 25 -12.03 -13.56 -13.02
CA HIS A 25 -10.61 -13.38 -12.66
C HIS A 25 -10.12 -14.33 -11.56
N ARG A 26 -10.95 -15.28 -11.12
CA ARG A 26 -10.64 -16.26 -10.06
C ARG A 26 -10.16 -15.58 -8.78
N ILE A 27 -10.77 -14.45 -8.43
CA ILE A 27 -10.52 -13.80 -7.14
C ILE A 27 -10.95 -14.76 -6.03
N THR A 28 -10.13 -14.87 -5.00
CA THR A 28 -10.37 -15.72 -3.82
C THR A 28 -10.33 -14.91 -2.53
N HIS A 29 -9.51 -13.86 -2.53
CA HIS A 29 -9.28 -12.98 -1.40
C HIS A 29 -9.56 -11.53 -1.81
N ILE A 30 -10.22 -10.77 -0.94
CA ILE A 30 -10.55 -9.38 -1.19
C ILE A 30 -10.11 -8.52 0.00
N LEU A 31 -9.21 -7.58 -0.26
CA LEU A 31 -8.81 -6.53 0.66
C LEU A 31 -9.63 -5.28 0.36
N ASN A 32 -10.61 -5.02 1.21
CA ASN A 32 -11.46 -3.83 1.16
C ASN A 32 -10.82 -2.71 1.98
N MET A 33 -10.36 -1.64 1.31
CA MET A 33 -9.78 -0.46 1.95
C MET A 33 -10.77 0.72 2.02
N SER A 34 -12.05 0.51 1.71
CA SER A 34 -13.04 1.57 1.67
C SER A 34 -13.71 1.77 3.03
N TYR A 35 -13.89 3.04 3.39
CA TYR A 35 -14.71 3.44 4.53
C TYR A 35 -16.20 3.47 4.17
N GLU A 36 -16.49 3.70 2.89
CA GLU A 36 -17.83 3.98 2.38
C GLU A 36 -18.64 2.72 2.10
N TYR A 37 -17.99 1.56 1.92
CA TYR A 37 -18.64 0.33 1.51
C TYR A 37 -18.21 -0.87 2.35
N ASP A 38 -19.21 -1.66 2.74
CA ASP A 38 -19.02 -2.97 3.32
C ASP A 38 -18.66 -4.01 2.24
N ASN A 39 -18.33 -5.22 2.69
CA ASN A 39 -18.02 -6.34 1.80
C ASN A 39 -19.27 -6.75 1.01
N ALA A 40 -19.16 -6.74 -0.31
CA ALA A 40 -20.30 -7.05 -1.19
C ALA A 40 -20.72 -8.53 -1.16
N PHE A 41 -19.76 -9.46 -0.97
CA PHE A 41 -20.00 -10.91 -1.05
C PHE A 41 -19.29 -11.67 0.08
N PRO A 42 -19.55 -11.35 1.36
CA PRO A 42 -18.77 -11.83 2.50
C PRO A 42 -18.76 -13.36 2.67
N ASP A 43 -19.76 -14.06 2.11
CA ASP A 43 -19.87 -15.53 2.19
C ASP A 43 -19.16 -16.24 1.01
N GLU A 44 -18.74 -15.53 -0.03
CA GLU A 44 -18.18 -16.09 -1.26
C GLU A 44 -16.64 -15.99 -1.34
N PHE A 45 -16.06 -15.00 -0.64
CA PHE A 45 -14.61 -14.74 -0.67
C PHE A 45 -14.06 -14.56 0.74
N THR A 46 -12.76 -14.77 0.89
CA THR A 46 -12.06 -14.39 2.12
C THR A 46 -11.82 -12.89 2.13
N TYR A 47 -12.32 -12.18 3.14
CA TYR A 47 -12.15 -10.74 3.25
C TYR A 47 -11.18 -10.32 4.34
N MET A 48 -10.44 -9.25 4.07
CA MET A 48 -9.90 -8.34 5.07
C MET A 48 -10.48 -6.96 4.80
N HIS A 49 -11.12 -6.35 5.81
CA HIS A 49 -11.71 -5.01 5.68
C HIS A 49 -10.99 -4.04 6.62
N ILE A 50 -10.35 -3.03 6.03
CA ILE A 50 -9.76 -1.90 6.74
C ILE A 50 -10.56 -0.66 6.33
N PRO A 51 -11.51 -0.18 7.15
CA PRO A 51 -12.35 0.96 6.82
C PRO A 51 -11.56 2.27 6.93
N ALA A 52 -10.81 2.61 5.88
CA ALA A 52 -9.93 3.77 5.84
C ALA A 52 -10.52 4.92 5.03
N LYS A 53 -10.43 6.15 5.54
CA LYS A 53 -10.79 7.36 4.79
C LYS A 53 -9.61 7.86 3.95
N ASP A 54 -9.88 8.38 2.76
CA ASP A 54 -8.82 9.00 1.95
C ASP A 54 -8.55 10.45 2.38
N THR A 55 -7.93 10.61 3.55
CA THR A 55 -7.65 11.91 4.15
C THR A 55 -6.21 11.97 4.61
N LEU A 56 -5.68 13.20 4.74
CA LEU A 56 -4.30 13.40 5.21
C LEU A 56 -4.10 13.04 6.70
N THR A 57 -5.19 12.83 7.45
CA THR A 57 -5.17 12.43 8.86
C THR A 57 -5.29 10.92 9.06
N GLU A 58 -5.74 10.17 8.04
CA GLU A 58 -5.84 8.72 8.11
C GLU A 58 -4.44 8.08 8.12
N ARG A 59 -4.30 6.95 8.82
CA ARG A 59 -3.04 6.23 8.95
C ARG A 59 -3.19 4.79 8.45
N LEU A 60 -2.44 4.42 7.43
CA LEU A 60 -2.40 3.04 6.91
C LEU A 60 -1.16 2.27 7.35
N GLY A 61 -0.10 2.99 7.77
CA GLY A 61 1.15 2.41 8.25
C GLY A 61 1.00 1.25 9.23
N PRO A 62 0.16 1.36 10.29
CA PRO A 62 -0.03 0.27 11.25
C PRO A 62 -0.57 -1.04 10.66
N TRP A 63 -1.20 -0.99 9.48
CA TRP A 63 -1.83 -2.14 8.83
C TRP A 63 -0.94 -2.81 7.78
N PHE A 64 0.22 -2.24 7.44
CA PHE A 64 1.01 -2.70 6.29
C PHE A 64 1.47 -4.16 6.40
N HIS A 65 1.90 -4.60 7.59
CA HIS A 65 2.30 -5.98 7.81
C HIS A 65 1.12 -6.95 7.74
N ASP A 66 -0.05 -6.59 8.29
CA ASP A 66 -1.26 -7.42 8.20
C ASP A 66 -1.77 -7.53 6.76
N ILE A 67 -1.71 -6.42 6.01
CA ILE A 67 -2.03 -6.38 4.57
C ILE A 67 -1.10 -7.31 3.78
N ALA A 68 0.21 -7.22 4.03
CA ALA A 68 1.19 -8.06 3.36
C ALA A 68 0.98 -9.55 3.69
N ALA A 69 0.70 -9.88 4.96
CA ALA A 69 0.40 -11.23 5.40
C ALA A 69 -0.86 -11.79 4.73
N PHE A 70 -1.93 -11.00 4.61
CA PHE A 70 -3.16 -11.39 3.92
C PHE A 70 -2.91 -11.72 2.45
N VAL A 71 -2.16 -10.87 1.75
CA VAL A 71 -1.76 -11.10 0.35
C VAL A 71 -0.89 -12.35 0.21
N ALA A 72 0.07 -12.54 1.12
CA ALA A 72 0.99 -13.67 1.10
C ALA A 72 0.25 -15.00 1.34
N GLU A 73 -0.73 -15.04 2.24
CA GLU A 73 -1.54 -16.23 2.49
C GLU A 73 -2.37 -16.62 1.26
N ALA A 74 -3.00 -15.63 0.61
CA ALA A 74 -3.71 -15.86 -0.65
C ALA A 74 -2.78 -16.48 -1.70
N LYS A 75 -1.60 -15.90 -1.92
CA LYS A 75 -0.59 -16.40 -2.87
C LYS A 75 -0.15 -17.83 -2.54
N LYS A 76 0.12 -18.11 -1.25
CA LYS A 76 0.53 -19.44 -0.76
C LYS A 76 -0.55 -20.50 -0.98
N SER A 77 -1.82 -20.12 -0.89
CA SER A 77 -2.96 -20.99 -1.20
C SER A 77 -3.26 -21.11 -2.70
N ASN A 78 -2.38 -20.58 -3.56
CA ASN A 78 -2.56 -20.50 -5.02
C ASN A 78 -3.84 -19.75 -5.42
N GLY A 79 -4.22 -18.77 -4.60
CA GLY A 79 -5.35 -17.88 -4.79
C GLY A 79 -4.93 -16.50 -5.31
N THR A 80 -5.90 -15.76 -5.83
CA THR A 80 -5.74 -14.40 -6.34
C THR A 80 -6.39 -13.40 -5.39
N THR A 81 -5.67 -12.30 -5.10
CA THR A 81 -6.18 -11.20 -4.25
C THR A 81 -6.62 -10.00 -5.10
N LEU A 82 -7.78 -9.45 -4.78
CA LEU A 82 -8.20 -8.11 -5.21
C LEU A 82 -8.00 -7.11 -4.07
N VAL A 83 -7.30 -6.02 -4.33
CA VAL A 83 -7.22 -4.86 -3.43
C VAL A 83 -8.08 -3.73 -3.99
N HIS A 84 -9.11 -3.30 -3.26
CA HIS A 84 -9.99 -2.23 -3.74
C HIS A 84 -10.23 -1.15 -2.70
N CYS A 85 -10.66 0.02 -3.16
CA CYS A 85 -11.24 1.06 -2.34
C CYS A 85 -12.46 1.64 -3.08
N GLN A 86 -12.78 2.92 -2.92
CA GLN A 86 -13.83 3.55 -3.71
C GLN A 86 -13.46 3.67 -5.20
N LEU A 87 -12.32 4.29 -5.52
CA LEU A 87 -11.94 4.62 -6.91
C LEU A 87 -10.76 3.80 -7.44
N GLY A 88 -10.05 3.06 -6.60
CA GLY A 88 -8.83 2.35 -7.02
C GLY A 88 -7.59 3.25 -7.14
N ILE A 89 -7.62 4.47 -6.58
CA ILE A 89 -6.60 5.50 -6.83
C ILE A 89 -5.57 5.64 -5.70
N SER A 90 -6.01 5.80 -4.44
CA SER A 90 -5.13 6.20 -3.32
C SER A 90 -5.01 5.13 -2.22
N ARG A 91 -6.11 4.76 -1.55
CA ARG A 91 -6.09 3.79 -0.43
C ARG A 91 -5.66 2.39 -0.85
N SER A 92 -6.29 1.85 -1.89
CA SER A 92 -5.98 0.50 -2.41
C SER A 92 -4.60 0.42 -3.04
N SER A 93 -4.18 1.47 -3.76
CA SER A 93 -2.83 1.54 -4.31
C SER A 93 -1.78 1.58 -3.21
N THR A 94 -2.03 2.33 -2.12
CA THR A 94 -1.15 2.35 -0.93
C THR A 94 -1.01 0.96 -0.33
N ALA A 95 -2.12 0.27 -0.07
CA ALA A 95 -2.10 -1.08 0.48
C ALA A 95 -1.35 -2.08 -0.41
N LEU A 96 -1.60 -2.02 -1.73
CA LEU A 96 -0.93 -2.88 -2.70
C LEU A 96 0.59 -2.59 -2.73
N LEU A 97 1.00 -1.32 -2.74
CA LEU A 97 2.41 -0.93 -2.68
C LEU A 97 3.09 -1.46 -1.42
N ALA A 98 2.45 -1.35 -0.25
CA ALA A 98 2.97 -1.90 0.99
C ALA A 98 3.20 -3.41 0.89
N SER A 99 2.24 -4.15 0.33
CA SER A 99 2.38 -5.59 0.12
C SER A 99 3.54 -5.95 -0.82
N LEU A 100 3.76 -5.17 -1.89
CA LEU A 100 4.87 -5.40 -2.82
C LEU A 100 6.23 -5.10 -2.18
N ILE A 101 6.33 -4.06 -1.35
CA ILE A 101 7.56 -3.72 -0.63
C ILE A 101 7.93 -4.83 0.35
N ILE A 102 6.95 -5.39 1.07
CA ILE A 102 7.17 -6.42 2.09
C ILE A 102 7.37 -7.81 1.46
N ASN A 103 6.45 -8.25 0.60
CA ASN A 103 6.42 -9.63 0.11
C ASN A 103 7.39 -9.90 -1.05
N GLU A 104 7.67 -8.89 -1.87
CA GLU A 104 8.52 -9.00 -3.05
C GLU A 104 9.83 -8.22 -2.89
N GLU A 105 10.09 -7.67 -1.69
CA GLU A 105 11.27 -6.86 -1.36
C GLU A 105 11.53 -5.74 -2.37
N LEU A 106 10.49 -5.20 -3.01
CA LEU A 106 10.65 -4.12 -3.97
C LEU A 106 10.93 -2.80 -3.26
N ARG A 107 11.82 -2.00 -3.86
CA ARG A 107 11.91 -0.57 -3.53
C ARG A 107 10.59 0.12 -3.90
N LEU A 108 10.21 1.14 -3.16
CA LEU A 108 8.94 1.85 -3.35
C LEU A 108 8.84 2.40 -4.78
N SER A 109 9.92 2.96 -5.33
CA SER A 109 9.97 3.44 -6.71
C SER A 109 9.67 2.34 -7.75
N SER A 110 10.24 1.15 -7.56
CA SER A 110 10.02 -0.01 -8.43
C SER A 110 8.59 -0.55 -8.31
N ALA A 111 8.08 -0.71 -7.08
CA ALA A 111 6.70 -1.12 -6.83
C ALA A 111 5.70 -0.11 -7.43
N PHE A 112 5.99 1.19 -7.29
CA PHE A 112 5.16 2.24 -7.86
C PHE A 112 5.15 2.22 -9.39
N LYS A 113 6.31 2.03 -10.02
CA LYS A 113 6.42 1.89 -11.47
C LYS A 113 5.65 0.68 -11.99
N LEU A 114 5.73 -0.47 -11.31
CA LEU A 114 4.96 -1.67 -11.63
C LEU A 114 3.45 -1.35 -11.61
N LEU A 115 2.97 -0.77 -10.51
CA LEU A 115 1.56 -0.45 -10.33
C LEU A 115 1.05 0.58 -11.36
N LYS A 116 1.82 1.64 -11.63
CA LYS A 116 1.49 2.64 -12.66
C LYS A 116 1.40 2.03 -14.07
N GLY A 117 2.18 0.98 -14.35
CA GLY A 117 2.08 0.24 -15.61
C GLY A 117 0.71 -0.45 -15.79
N ALA A 118 0.10 -0.91 -14.69
CA ALA A 118 -1.21 -1.57 -14.70
C ALA A 118 -2.39 -0.59 -14.55
N THR A 119 -2.21 0.47 -13.77
CA THR A 119 -3.23 1.50 -13.50
C THR A 119 -2.57 2.88 -13.49
N PRO A 120 -2.58 3.61 -14.63
CA PRO A 120 -1.92 4.90 -14.76
C PRO A 120 -2.43 5.99 -13.81
N ASP A 121 -3.68 5.88 -13.35
CA ASP A 121 -4.35 6.88 -12.52
C ASP A 121 -4.03 6.78 -11.02
N VAL A 122 -3.22 5.81 -10.57
CA VAL A 122 -2.92 5.67 -9.14
C VAL A 122 -2.22 6.91 -8.59
N GLU A 123 -2.73 7.47 -7.51
CA GLU A 123 -2.19 8.69 -6.91
C GLU A 123 -2.44 8.60 -5.39
N PRO A 124 -1.60 7.85 -4.66
CA PRO A 124 -1.65 7.84 -3.20
C PRO A 124 -1.54 9.25 -2.64
N ASN A 125 -2.30 9.54 -1.60
CA ASN A 125 -2.19 10.84 -0.96
C ASN A 125 -0.80 11.02 -0.29
N PRO A 126 -0.37 12.28 -0.03
CA PRO A 126 0.96 12.56 0.52
C PRO A 126 1.25 11.91 1.88
N THR A 127 0.24 11.76 2.74
CA THR A 127 0.41 11.09 4.04
C THR A 127 0.75 9.61 3.83
N PHE A 128 0.03 8.94 2.95
CA PHE A 128 0.28 7.54 2.62
C PHE A 128 1.63 7.31 1.94
N LEU A 129 2.04 8.19 1.02
CA LEU A 129 3.38 8.12 0.43
C LEU A 129 4.49 8.24 1.48
N ARG A 130 4.31 9.12 2.47
CA ARG A 130 5.26 9.28 3.57
C ARG A 130 5.35 8.00 4.41
N GLU A 131 4.22 7.36 4.70
CA GLU A 131 4.21 6.08 5.42
C GLU A 131 4.87 4.96 4.61
N LEU A 132 4.63 4.89 3.30
CA LEU A 132 5.27 3.91 2.41
C LEU A 132 6.79 4.10 2.35
N ARG A 133 7.30 5.33 2.37
CA ARG A 133 8.75 5.60 2.44
C ARG A 133 9.35 5.17 3.77
N ALA A 134 8.59 5.30 4.85
CA ALA A 134 9.04 4.82 6.13
C ALA A 134 9.05 3.29 6.19
N LEU A 135 8.05 2.62 5.61
CA LEU A 135 8.06 1.17 5.41
C LEU A 135 9.26 0.74 4.56
N GLU A 136 9.54 1.41 3.45
CA GLU A 136 10.72 1.08 2.63
C GLU A 136 12.01 1.20 3.44
N ARG A 137 12.14 2.25 4.28
CA ARG A 137 13.29 2.40 5.19
C ARG A 137 13.35 1.29 6.24
N GLU A 138 12.22 0.86 6.78
CA GLU A 138 12.14 -0.26 7.72
C GLU A 138 12.67 -1.55 7.08
N ILE A 139 12.24 -1.84 5.85
CA ILE A 139 12.59 -3.09 5.12
C ILE A 139 14.01 -3.03 4.54
N HIS A 140 14.44 -1.89 3.99
CA HIS A 140 15.69 -1.77 3.22
C HIS A 140 16.80 -0.96 3.92
N GLY A 141 16.52 -0.37 5.09
CA GLY A 141 17.43 0.54 5.82
C GLY A 141 17.49 1.97 5.26
N GLU A 142 17.04 2.18 4.02
CA GLU A 142 17.00 3.46 3.32
C GLU A 142 15.73 3.58 2.48
N CYS A 143 15.37 4.80 2.07
CA CYS A 143 14.19 5.05 1.24
C CYS A 143 14.56 5.74 -0.07
N SER A 144 13.81 5.40 -1.12
CA SER A 144 13.83 6.09 -2.40
C SER A 144 13.46 7.56 -2.21
N LEU A 145 14.24 8.47 -2.80
CA LEU A 145 14.01 9.92 -2.75
C LEU A 145 13.48 10.50 -4.08
N GLU A 146 13.13 9.63 -5.02
CA GLU A 146 12.47 10.02 -6.25
C GLU A 146 11.07 10.59 -5.97
N LYS A 147 10.66 11.62 -6.73
CA LYS A 147 9.30 12.13 -6.68
C LYS A 147 8.39 11.23 -7.51
N LEU A 148 7.47 10.51 -6.87
CA LEU A 148 6.68 9.45 -7.51
C LEU A 148 5.40 9.98 -8.16
N THR A 149 4.83 11.06 -7.62
CA THR A 149 3.55 11.62 -8.07
C THR A 149 3.57 13.15 -8.07
N VAL A 150 2.54 13.79 -8.63
CA VAL A 150 2.45 15.25 -8.59
C VAL A 150 2.22 15.77 -7.16
N LEU A 151 1.46 15.01 -6.37
CA LEU A 151 1.19 15.27 -4.96
C LEU A 151 2.36 14.90 -4.03
N ASP A 152 3.32 14.12 -4.50
CA ASP A 152 4.48 13.72 -3.71
C ASP A 152 5.34 14.95 -3.35
N GLN A 153 5.34 15.26 -2.06
CA GLN A 153 6.11 16.37 -1.46
C GLN A 153 7.51 15.94 -1.01
N CYS A 154 8.05 14.86 -1.61
CA CYS A 154 9.31 14.20 -1.32
C CYS A 154 10.33 15.05 -0.54
N LYS A 155 10.46 14.69 0.74
CA LYS A 155 11.57 14.99 1.65
C LYS A 155 11.83 13.69 2.44
N THR A 156 12.95 13.59 3.13
CA THR A 156 13.20 12.44 4.03
C THR A 156 11.97 12.22 4.92
N PRO A 157 11.46 10.98 5.05
CA PRO A 157 10.33 10.75 5.94
C PRO A 157 10.75 11.18 7.34
N ALA A 158 10.00 12.10 7.93
CA ALA A 158 10.14 12.42 9.34
C ALA A 158 9.89 11.11 10.12
N PRO A 159 10.68 10.82 11.17
CA PRO A 159 10.56 9.56 11.88
C PRO A 159 9.14 9.36 12.40
N LEU A 160 8.66 8.12 12.42
CA LEU A 160 7.27 7.85 12.84
C LEU A 160 7.05 8.18 14.31
N ASP A 161 8.12 8.16 15.11
CA ASP A 161 8.13 8.50 16.53
C ASP A 161 9.00 9.75 16.79
N TRP A 162 8.56 10.59 17.74
CA TRP A 162 9.37 11.68 18.26
C TRP A 162 10.66 11.17 18.93
N LYS A 163 10.66 9.96 19.47
CA LYS A 163 11.87 9.32 20.03
C LYS A 163 12.91 9.02 18.95
N GLU A 164 12.47 8.50 17.81
CA GLU A 164 13.34 8.30 16.64
C GLU A 164 13.79 9.64 16.05
N SER A 165 12.92 10.66 16.09
CA SER A 165 13.26 12.03 15.72
C SER A 165 14.39 12.58 16.58
N ILE A 166 14.33 12.39 17.91
CA ILE A 166 15.43 12.76 18.81
C ILE A 166 16.69 11.95 18.52
N ALA A 167 16.59 10.63 18.33
CA ALA A 167 17.74 9.78 18.06
C ALA A 167 18.48 10.22 16.78
N ILE A 168 17.75 10.55 15.71
CA ILE A 168 18.33 11.04 14.45
C ILE A 168 18.96 12.43 14.60
N ILE A 169 18.31 13.34 15.35
CA ILE A 169 18.87 14.67 15.62
C ILE A 169 20.19 14.53 16.41
N LEU A 170 20.21 13.67 17.42
CA LEU A 170 21.40 13.42 18.24
C LEU A 170 22.53 12.76 17.42
N ALA A 171 22.21 11.79 16.56
CA ALA A 171 23.18 11.15 15.67
C ALA A 171 23.76 12.12 14.64
N SER A 172 22.94 13.03 14.09
CA SER A 172 23.38 14.03 13.12
C SER A 172 24.25 15.11 13.76
N ALA A 173 23.96 15.49 15.01
CA ALA A 173 24.81 16.39 15.79
C ALA A 173 26.17 15.74 16.10
N ALA A 174 26.18 14.45 16.48
CA ALA A 174 27.42 13.72 16.76
C ALA A 174 28.32 13.54 15.52
N ALA A 175 27.75 13.40 14.32
CA ALA A 175 28.50 13.30 13.07
C ALA A 175 29.11 14.65 12.62
N ALA A 176 28.56 15.78 13.07
CA ALA A 176 29.06 17.12 12.77
C ALA A 176 30.26 17.54 13.66
N ASP A 177 30.53 16.78 14.73
CA ASP A 177 31.61 17.04 15.71
C ASP A 177 32.85 16.14 15.50
N THR A 178 32.88 15.33 14.44
CA THR A 178 34.11 14.61 14.03
C THR A 178 34.98 15.51 13.13
N PRO A 179 36.22 15.84 13.54
CA PRO A 179 37.10 16.77 12.80
C PRO A 179 37.60 16.23 11.46
#